data_AF-A0A6N7E082-F1
#
_entry.id   AF-A0A6N7E082-F1
#
_cell.length_a   1.000
_cell.length_b   1.000
_cell.length_c   1.000
_cell.angle_alpha   90.00
_cell.angle_beta   90.00
_cell.angle_gamma   90.00
#
_symmetry.space_group_name_H-M   'P 1'
#
loop_
_entity.id
_entity.type
_entity.pdbx_description
1 polymer ?
#
loop_
_entity_poly.entity_id
_entity_poly.type
_entity_poly.pdbx_seq_one_letter_code
_entity_poly.pdbx_strand_id
1 'polypeptide(L)'
;MQRLHEILVRDGVERELRQVLGHVMIACKEIAHKLGQGELAGILGSTEAENVQGETQKMLDVISNDVLKNILINDEYVRGIGSEEEDYTVAGSKDGKFLVTFDPLDGSSNIDVNLSVGTIFSILEAPENGSGDDQSIFLQDGRKQVAAGYVLYGPSALLVLTTGKGVNFFTLDRHIGEFVLTKEQVKIPEDTKEFAINMSNQRFWEPGMQQYIADCLQGEEGPLGKRYNMRWVASMVAEVHRILVRGGIFMYPWDNREPGKPGKLRLMYEGNPMSMLVEQAGGLSTTARENIMDVQPEGIHQRVPVVLGSKNEVLKVMEYHK
;
A
#
# COMPACT_ATOMS: atom_id res chain seq x y z
N MET A 1 -3.39 -0.83 -27.61
CA MET A 1 -3.50 -0.45 -26.19
C MET A 1 -4.53 -1.36 -25.57
N GLN A 2 -4.17 -2.15 -24.56
CA GLN A 2 -5.14 -2.94 -23.82
C GLN A 2 -5.58 -2.15 -22.59
N ARG A 3 -6.89 -1.95 -22.44
CA ARG A 3 -7.48 -1.23 -21.29
C ARG A 3 -7.58 -2.16 -20.09
N LEU A 4 -7.60 -1.60 -18.88
CA LEU A 4 -7.76 -2.36 -17.64
C LEU A 4 -8.90 -3.39 -17.73
N HIS A 5 -10.09 -2.97 -18.17
CA HIS A 5 -11.25 -3.87 -18.24
C HIS A 5 -11.03 -5.08 -19.16
N GLU A 6 -10.29 -4.91 -20.26
CA GLU A 6 -9.98 -6.00 -21.21
C GLU A 6 -9.05 -7.02 -20.57
N ILE A 7 -8.06 -6.54 -19.80
CA ILE A 7 -7.13 -7.38 -19.06
C ILE A 7 -7.86 -8.15 -17.95
N LEU A 8 -8.73 -7.49 -17.19
CA LEU A 8 -9.52 -8.17 -16.15
C LEU A 8 -10.44 -9.25 -16.73
N VAL A 9 -11.07 -9.01 -17.89
CA VAL A 9 -11.88 -10.02 -18.59
C VAL A 9 -11.01 -11.19 -19.05
N ARG A 10 -9.88 -10.90 -19.70
CA ARG A 10 -8.94 -11.91 -20.19
C ARG A 10 -8.42 -12.80 -19.06
N ASP A 11 -8.15 -12.21 -17.90
CA ASP A 11 -7.60 -12.92 -16.73
C ASP A 11 -8.70 -13.67 -15.95
N GLY A 12 -9.96 -13.63 -16.41
CA GLY A 12 -11.08 -14.36 -15.83
C GLY A 12 -11.54 -13.79 -14.48
N VAL A 13 -11.35 -12.49 -14.25
CA VAL A 13 -11.81 -11.82 -13.03
C VAL A 13 -13.34 -11.74 -13.05
N GLU A 14 -13.97 -12.14 -11.94
CA GLU A 14 -15.43 -12.12 -11.78
C GLU A 14 -16.02 -10.74 -12.09
N ARG A 15 -17.25 -10.72 -12.60
CA ARG A 15 -17.90 -9.48 -13.06
C ARG A 15 -18.08 -8.49 -11.90
N GLU A 16 -18.47 -9.01 -10.75
CA GLU A 16 -18.74 -8.27 -9.53
C GLU A 16 -17.44 -7.61 -9.04
N LEU A 17 -16.33 -8.35 -8.99
CA LEU A 17 -15.01 -7.79 -8.62
C LEU A 17 -14.52 -6.76 -9.64
N ARG A 18 -14.78 -6.97 -10.94
CA ARG A 18 -14.46 -5.98 -11.99
C ARG A 18 -15.22 -4.67 -11.81
N GLN A 19 -16.47 -4.71 -11.34
CA GLN A 19 -17.25 -3.51 -11.05
C GLN A 19 -16.65 -2.74 -9.87
N VAL A 20 -16.36 -3.43 -8.76
CA VAL A 20 -15.72 -2.80 -7.58
C VAL A 20 -14.39 -2.16 -7.97
N LEU A 21 -13.52 -2.87 -8.70
CA LEU A 21 -12.26 -2.31 -9.21
C LEU A 21 -12.51 -1.10 -10.12
N GLY A 22 -13.53 -1.14 -10.98
CA GLY A 22 -13.94 -0.02 -11.81
C GLY A 22 -14.29 1.23 -10.99
N HIS A 23 -15.06 1.07 -9.91
CA HIS A 23 -15.41 2.16 -9.00
C HIS A 23 -14.20 2.69 -8.22
N VAL A 24 -13.29 1.83 -7.74
CA VAL A 24 -12.00 2.26 -7.18
C VAL A 24 -11.22 3.11 -8.21
N MET A 25 -11.21 2.71 -9.48
CA MET A 25 -10.54 3.47 -10.53
C MET A 25 -11.19 4.81 -10.84
N ILE A 26 -12.53 4.92 -10.74
CA ILE A 26 -13.21 6.22 -10.88
C ILE A 26 -12.74 7.17 -9.78
N ALA A 27 -12.74 6.70 -8.53
CA ALA A 27 -12.25 7.47 -7.38
C ALA A 27 -10.79 7.92 -7.57
N CYS A 28 -9.90 6.98 -7.93
CA CYS A 28 -8.48 7.29 -8.14
C CYS A 28 -8.24 8.26 -9.30
N LYS A 29 -9.05 8.21 -10.37
CA LYS A 29 -8.97 9.18 -11.48
C LYS A 29 -9.38 10.59 -11.03
N GLU A 30 -10.40 10.69 -10.18
CA GLU A 30 -10.80 11.97 -9.59
C GLU A 30 -9.72 12.53 -8.66
N ILE A 31 -9.14 11.69 -7.78
CA ILE A 31 -8.02 12.08 -6.92
C ILE A 31 -6.82 12.54 -7.75
N ALA A 32 -6.43 11.78 -8.78
CA ALA A 32 -5.36 12.15 -9.70
C ALA A 32 -5.62 13.49 -10.40
N HIS A 33 -6.87 13.77 -10.77
CA HIS A 33 -7.24 15.05 -11.37
C HIS A 33 -7.05 16.21 -10.40
N LYS A 34 -7.53 16.07 -9.15
CA LYS A 34 -7.41 17.10 -8.11
C LYS A 34 -5.94 17.35 -7.73
N LEU A 35 -5.16 16.29 -7.49
CA LEU A 35 -3.72 16.38 -7.23
C LEU A 35 -2.97 17.05 -8.38
N GLY A 36 -3.33 16.71 -9.63
CA GLY A 36 -2.72 17.29 -10.82
C GLY A 36 -2.97 18.79 -11.03
N GLN A 37 -3.89 19.42 -10.29
CA GLN A 37 -4.08 20.87 -10.28
C GLN A 37 -3.11 21.59 -9.34
N GLY A 38 -2.52 20.89 -8.36
CA GLY A 38 -1.66 21.50 -7.34
C GLY A 38 -2.31 22.69 -6.64
N GLU A 39 -1.56 23.78 -6.48
CA GLU A 39 -2.03 25.03 -5.84
C GLU A 39 -3.27 25.63 -6.51
N LEU A 40 -3.48 25.39 -7.81
CA LEU A 40 -4.62 25.93 -8.55
C LEU A 40 -5.96 25.39 -8.06
N ALA A 41 -5.96 24.21 -7.41
CA ALA A 41 -7.19 23.66 -6.84
C ALA A 41 -7.61 24.36 -5.54
N GLY A 42 -6.72 25.14 -4.89
CA GLY A 42 -7.03 25.79 -3.60
C GLY A 42 -7.22 24.81 -2.43
N ILE A 43 -6.80 23.56 -2.60
CA ILE A 43 -6.95 22.47 -1.62
C ILE A 43 -5.62 22.03 -0.99
N LEU A 44 -4.52 22.73 -1.29
CA LEU A 44 -3.23 22.52 -0.65
C LEU A 44 -3.21 23.30 0.66
N GLY A 45 -3.56 22.64 1.76
CA GLY A 45 -3.58 23.22 3.09
C GLY A 45 -3.99 22.20 4.16
N SER A 46 -3.63 22.48 5.40
CA SER A 46 -4.09 21.73 6.58
C SER A 46 -5.48 22.18 7.00
N THR A 47 -6.32 21.23 7.42
CA THR A 47 -7.50 21.58 8.20
C THR A 47 -7.09 21.88 9.65
N GLU A 48 -7.94 22.54 10.45
CA GLU A 48 -7.71 22.69 11.90
C GLU A 48 -7.96 21.38 12.68
N ALA A 49 -8.33 20.29 12.01
CA ALA A 49 -8.64 19.00 12.62
C ALA A 49 -7.39 18.07 12.64
N GLU A 50 -7.23 17.36 13.75
CA GLU A 50 -6.31 16.22 13.87
C GLU A 50 -7.07 14.93 13.54
N ASN A 51 -6.45 14.02 12.77
CA ASN A 51 -7.04 12.71 12.49
C ASN A 51 -6.95 11.78 13.73
N VAL A 52 -7.55 10.59 13.62
CA VAL A 52 -7.66 9.56 14.68
C VAL A 52 -6.31 9.03 15.19
N GLN A 53 -5.23 9.47 14.56
CA GLN A 53 -3.85 9.06 14.78
C GLN A 53 -2.98 10.19 15.33
N GLY A 54 -3.56 11.38 15.53
CA GLY A 54 -2.87 12.58 16.02
C GLY A 54 -2.01 13.27 14.96
N GLU A 55 -2.26 13.03 13.68
CA GLU A 55 -1.60 13.74 12.57
C GLU A 55 -2.50 14.90 12.08
N THR A 56 -1.92 16.04 11.71
CA THR A 56 -2.68 17.19 11.18
C THR A 56 -3.30 16.80 9.83
N GLN A 57 -4.63 16.74 9.78
CA GLN A 57 -5.32 16.22 8.60
C GLN A 57 -5.23 17.24 7.45
N LYS A 58 -4.62 16.83 6.33
CA LYS A 58 -4.57 17.70 5.15
C LYS A 58 -5.92 17.66 4.46
N MET A 59 -6.29 18.79 3.86
CA MET A 59 -7.57 18.91 3.15
C MET A 59 -7.71 17.85 2.04
N LEU A 60 -6.60 17.48 1.40
CA LEU A 60 -6.55 16.43 0.38
C LEU A 60 -6.77 15.01 0.93
N ASP A 61 -6.40 14.73 2.17
CA ASP A 61 -6.64 13.43 2.80
C ASP A 61 -8.16 13.23 2.99
N VAL A 62 -8.83 14.25 3.53
CA VAL A 62 -10.31 14.27 3.68
C VAL A 62 -11.00 14.10 2.33
N ILE A 63 -10.58 14.87 1.33
CA ILE A 63 -11.18 14.82 -0.01
C ILE A 63 -10.99 13.44 -0.64
N SER A 64 -9.80 12.86 -0.52
CA SER A 64 -9.49 11.55 -1.11
C SER A 64 -10.28 10.44 -0.42
N ASN A 65 -10.40 10.51 0.91
CA ASN A 65 -11.24 9.62 1.70
C ASN A 65 -12.72 9.72 1.28
N ASP A 66 -13.26 10.93 1.22
CA ASP A 66 -14.68 11.14 0.87
C ASP A 66 -14.99 10.70 -0.56
N VAL A 67 -14.09 10.93 -1.52
CA VAL A 67 -14.28 10.46 -2.91
C VAL A 67 -14.37 8.92 -2.95
N LEU A 68 -13.42 8.22 -2.34
CA LEU A 68 -13.43 6.75 -2.28
C LEU A 68 -14.66 6.23 -1.53
N LYS A 69 -14.91 6.74 -0.32
CA LYS A 69 -16.03 6.35 0.52
C LYS A 69 -17.37 6.52 -0.20
N ASN A 70 -17.65 7.72 -0.72
CA ASN A 70 -18.93 8.00 -1.35
C ASN A 70 -19.18 7.15 -2.59
N ILE A 71 -18.15 6.83 -3.37
CA ILE A 71 -18.30 5.95 -4.53
C ILE A 71 -18.53 4.50 -4.09
N LEU A 72 -17.72 4.00 -3.15
CA LEU A 72 -17.70 2.59 -2.78
C LEU A 72 -18.91 2.16 -1.94
N ILE A 73 -19.40 2.98 -1.00
CA ILE A 73 -20.59 2.61 -0.20
C ILE A 73 -21.87 2.53 -1.04
N ASN A 74 -21.88 3.15 -2.22
CA ASN A 74 -22.98 3.11 -3.19
C ASN A 74 -22.82 2.00 -4.24
N ASP A 75 -21.75 1.19 -4.18
CA ASP A 75 -21.61 0.00 -5.01
C ASP A 75 -22.42 -1.16 -4.40
N GLU A 76 -23.32 -1.75 -5.20
CA GLU A 76 -24.15 -2.88 -4.79
C GLU A 76 -23.35 -4.10 -4.31
N TYR A 77 -22.09 -4.25 -4.76
CA TYR A 77 -21.22 -5.37 -4.40
C TYR A 77 -20.29 -5.08 -3.23
N VAL A 78 -20.25 -3.86 -2.70
CA VAL A 78 -19.42 -3.51 -1.53
C VAL A 78 -20.26 -3.56 -0.27
N ARG A 79 -19.95 -4.50 0.62
CA ARG A 79 -20.63 -4.65 1.90
C ARG A 79 -20.26 -3.58 2.91
N GLY A 80 -19.00 -3.20 2.91
CA GLY A 80 -18.49 -2.15 3.77
C GLY A 80 -17.08 -1.76 3.37
N ILE A 81 -16.67 -0.62 3.90
CA ILE A 81 -15.31 -0.10 3.72
C ILE A 81 -14.59 0.06 5.06
N GLY A 82 -13.25 -0.05 5.01
CA GLY A 82 -12.36 0.42 6.07
C GLY A 82 -11.37 1.42 5.49
N SER A 83 -11.22 2.57 6.13
CA SER A 83 -10.30 3.62 5.69
C SER A 83 -9.31 3.94 6.80
N GLU A 84 -8.09 4.31 6.40
CA GLU A 84 -7.07 4.85 7.29
C GLU A 84 -7.55 6.13 8.03
N GLU A 85 -8.43 6.90 7.38
CA GLU A 85 -8.95 8.20 7.82
C GLU A 85 -10.29 8.11 8.60
N GLU A 86 -10.81 6.89 8.85
CA GLU A 86 -12.08 6.68 9.57
C GLU A 86 -11.83 5.92 10.88
N ASP A 87 -12.49 6.32 11.98
CA ASP A 87 -12.40 5.59 13.25
C ASP A 87 -12.95 4.16 13.14
N TYR A 88 -14.05 4.01 12.40
CA TYR A 88 -14.82 2.78 12.28
C TYR A 88 -15.07 2.42 10.81
N THR A 89 -15.41 1.15 10.57
CA THR A 89 -15.83 0.69 9.25
C THR A 89 -17.18 1.29 8.88
N VAL A 90 -17.38 1.60 7.60
CA VAL A 90 -18.60 2.22 7.09
C VAL A 90 -19.38 1.19 6.26
N ALA A 91 -20.63 0.96 6.63
CA ALA A 91 -21.50 0.04 5.92
C ALA A 91 -21.85 0.56 4.50
N GLY A 92 -21.83 -0.36 3.53
CA GLY A 92 -22.34 -0.16 2.18
C GLY A 92 -23.60 -1.00 1.94
N SER A 93 -23.62 -1.73 0.84
CA SER A 93 -24.73 -2.62 0.46
C SER A 93 -24.82 -3.84 1.40
N LYS A 94 -25.99 -4.08 1.99
CA LYS A 94 -26.21 -5.21 2.91
C LYS A 94 -25.80 -6.56 2.31
N ASP A 95 -26.08 -6.77 1.03
CA ASP A 95 -25.82 -8.03 0.32
C ASP A 95 -24.53 -7.97 -0.52
N GLY A 96 -23.69 -6.95 -0.30
CA GLY A 96 -22.41 -6.81 -0.99
C GLY A 96 -21.52 -8.05 -0.79
N LYS A 97 -20.80 -8.44 -1.84
CA LYS A 97 -19.90 -9.61 -1.84
C LYS A 97 -18.50 -9.26 -1.31
N PHE A 98 -18.11 -7.99 -1.32
CA PHE A 98 -16.73 -7.57 -1.04
C PHE A 98 -16.64 -6.58 0.11
N LEU A 99 -15.49 -6.60 0.78
CA LEU A 99 -15.04 -5.54 1.68
C LEU A 99 -13.88 -4.82 1.03
N VAL A 100 -13.83 -3.49 1.14
CA VAL A 100 -12.74 -2.69 0.57
C VAL A 100 -12.02 -1.94 1.67
N THR A 101 -10.74 -2.19 1.84
CA THR A 101 -9.88 -1.46 2.78
C THR A 101 -8.94 -0.56 2.00
N PHE A 102 -8.75 0.69 2.41
CA PHE A 102 -7.89 1.63 1.67
C PHE A 102 -7.16 2.65 2.54
N ASP A 103 -5.97 3.02 2.09
CA ASP A 103 -5.32 4.27 2.46
C ASP A 103 -5.62 5.26 1.33
N PRO A 104 -6.44 6.29 1.58
CA PRO A 104 -6.87 7.19 0.52
C PRO A 104 -5.71 8.00 -0.05
N LEU A 105 -4.68 8.32 0.76
CA LEU A 105 -3.57 9.18 0.35
C LEU A 105 -2.26 8.91 1.15
N ASP A 106 -1.57 7.83 0.81
CA ASP A 106 -0.23 7.51 1.32
C ASP A 106 0.78 8.61 0.97
N GLY A 107 1.59 8.94 1.97
CA GLY A 107 2.65 9.95 1.84
C GLY A 107 2.10 11.37 1.87
N SER A 108 0.96 11.62 2.50
CA SER A 108 0.35 12.96 2.60
C SER A 108 1.32 14.08 3.04
N SER A 109 2.33 13.76 3.87
CA SER A 109 3.41 14.68 4.23
C SER A 109 4.17 15.28 3.04
N ASN A 110 4.15 14.60 1.89
CA ASN A 110 4.86 14.95 0.66
C ASN A 110 4.05 15.86 -0.29
N ILE A 111 2.77 16.09 -0.02
CA ILE A 111 1.87 16.87 -0.88
C ILE A 111 2.40 18.31 -1.10
N ASP A 112 2.73 19.02 -0.02
CA ASP A 112 3.09 20.45 -0.08
C ASP A 112 4.45 20.70 -0.75
N VAL A 113 5.28 19.66 -0.83
CA VAL A 113 6.59 19.71 -1.51
C VAL A 113 6.54 19.11 -2.92
N ASN A 114 5.32 18.85 -3.43
CA ASN A 114 5.07 18.35 -4.78
C ASN A 114 5.82 17.05 -5.11
N LEU A 115 5.95 16.19 -4.09
CA LEU A 115 6.55 14.85 -4.22
C LEU A 115 5.45 13.81 -4.46
N SER A 116 5.87 12.60 -4.83
CA SER A 116 4.93 11.51 -5.15
C SER A 116 4.17 11.03 -3.91
N VAL A 117 2.88 10.81 -4.12
CA VAL A 117 1.91 10.26 -3.16
C VAL A 117 1.09 9.17 -3.84
N GLY A 118 0.23 8.45 -3.12
CA GLY A 118 -0.57 7.41 -3.74
C GLY A 118 -1.82 7.01 -2.97
N THR A 119 -2.69 6.22 -3.59
CA THR A 119 -3.81 5.55 -2.92
C THR A 119 -3.50 4.07 -2.86
N ILE A 120 -3.71 3.41 -1.71
CA ILE A 120 -3.55 1.97 -1.54
C ILE A 120 -4.92 1.34 -1.32
N PHE A 121 -5.19 0.18 -1.90
CA PHE A 121 -6.44 -0.54 -1.67
C PHE A 121 -6.24 -2.05 -1.62
N SER A 122 -7.10 -2.70 -0.84
CA SER A 122 -7.24 -4.15 -0.73
C SER A 122 -8.73 -4.50 -0.81
N ILE A 123 -9.03 -5.62 -1.46
CA ILE A 123 -10.38 -6.17 -1.60
C ILE A 123 -10.39 -7.58 -1.02
N LEU A 124 -11.30 -7.80 -0.08
CA LEU A 124 -11.57 -9.09 0.57
C LEU A 124 -12.96 -9.57 0.17
N GLU A 125 -13.19 -10.89 0.20
CA GLU A 125 -14.57 -11.39 0.20
C GLU A 125 -15.21 -11.11 1.57
N ALA A 126 -16.45 -10.64 1.55
CA ALA A 126 -17.25 -10.52 2.75
C ALA A 126 -17.65 -11.94 3.22
N PRO A 127 -17.53 -12.24 4.53
CA PRO A 127 -18.05 -13.49 5.07
C PRO A 127 -19.57 -13.59 4.87
N GLU A 128 -20.13 -14.80 4.96
CA GLU A 128 -21.58 -15.01 4.77
C GLU A 128 -22.44 -14.16 5.72
N ASN A 129 -21.96 -13.96 6.96
CA ASN A 129 -22.66 -13.22 8.01
C ASN A 129 -21.90 -11.95 8.40
N GLY A 130 -22.63 -11.00 8.98
CA GLY A 130 -22.10 -9.73 9.50
C GLY A 130 -22.36 -8.54 8.56
N SER A 131 -22.53 -7.37 9.16
CA SER A 131 -22.83 -6.11 8.47
C SER A 131 -21.56 -5.31 8.18
N GLY A 132 -21.60 -4.40 7.21
CA GLY A 132 -20.42 -3.62 6.81
C GLY A 132 -19.87 -2.65 7.87
N ASP A 133 -20.63 -2.37 8.92
CA ASP A 133 -20.21 -1.59 10.09
C ASP A 133 -19.62 -2.46 11.23
N ASP A 134 -19.67 -3.79 11.10
CA ASP A 134 -19.01 -4.72 12.03
C ASP A 134 -17.53 -4.87 11.65
N GLN A 135 -16.63 -4.23 12.39
CA GLN A 135 -15.19 -4.30 12.14
C GLN A 135 -14.63 -5.74 12.11
N SER A 136 -15.29 -6.69 12.80
CA SER A 136 -14.80 -8.06 12.90
C SER A 136 -14.80 -8.80 11.55
N ILE A 137 -15.69 -8.44 10.62
CA ILE A 137 -15.74 -9.10 9.29
C ILE A 137 -14.56 -8.73 8.40
N PHE A 138 -13.87 -7.64 8.73
CA PHE A 138 -12.66 -7.19 8.04
C PHE A 138 -11.39 -7.83 8.59
N LEU A 139 -11.42 -8.42 9.80
CA LEU A 139 -10.24 -8.99 10.47
C LEU A 139 -9.82 -10.32 9.85
N GLN A 140 -9.42 -10.25 8.59
CA GLN A 140 -9.02 -11.35 7.74
C GLN A 140 -7.53 -11.20 7.43
N ASP A 141 -6.79 -12.31 7.55
CA ASP A 141 -5.39 -12.36 7.16
C ASP A 141 -5.20 -11.98 5.69
N GLY A 142 -3.99 -11.52 5.34
CA GLY A 142 -3.70 -11.02 4.01
C GLY A 142 -3.89 -12.05 2.90
N ARG A 143 -3.84 -13.36 3.19
CA ARG A 143 -4.05 -14.42 2.18
C ARG A 143 -5.46 -14.44 1.60
N LYS A 144 -6.43 -13.85 2.29
CA LYS A 144 -7.83 -13.77 1.84
C LYS A 144 -8.12 -12.63 0.87
N GLN A 145 -7.14 -11.79 0.58
CA GLN A 145 -7.28 -10.73 -0.43
C GLN A 145 -7.54 -11.33 -1.82
N VAL A 146 -8.63 -10.90 -2.47
CA VAL A 146 -8.95 -11.29 -3.85
C VAL A 146 -8.37 -10.32 -4.88
N ALA A 147 -8.09 -9.10 -4.47
CA ALA A 147 -7.35 -8.12 -5.24
C ALA A 147 -6.67 -7.12 -4.33
N ALA A 148 -5.54 -6.60 -4.75
CA ALA A 148 -4.85 -5.51 -4.09
C ALA A 148 -4.12 -4.65 -5.11
N GLY A 149 -3.96 -3.38 -4.81
CA GLY A 149 -3.29 -2.46 -5.69
C GLY A 149 -2.98 -1.13 -5.05
N TYR A 150 -2.29 -0.30 -5.82
CA TYR A 150 -2.12 1.10 -5.51
C TYR A 150 -2.19 1.94 -6.78
N VAL A 151 -2.52 3.21 -6.63
CA VAL A 151 -2.31 4.23 -7.65
C VAL A 151 -1.23 5.18 -7.17
N LEU A 152 -0.12 5.25 -7.92
CA LEU A 152 0.96 6.20 -7.69
C LEU A 152 0.65 7.49 -8.46
N TYR A 153 0.56 8.61 -7.75
CA TYR A 153 0.41 9.95 -8.30
C TYR A 153 1.79 10.63 -8.38
N GLY A 154 2.54 10.27 -9.42
CA GLY A 154 3.85 10.87 -9.73
C GLY A 154 3.80 11.79 -10.95
N PRO A 155 4.88 11.86 -11.75
CA PRO A 155 4.87 12.56 -13.05
C PRO A 155 3.76 12.05 -14.00
N SER A 156 3.37 10.79 -13.84
CA SER A 156 2.18 10.18 -14.43
C SER A 156 1.44 9.40 -13.34
N ALA A 157 0.11 9.28 -13.47
CA ALA A 157 -0.66 8.40 -12.61
C ALA A 157 -0.53 6.94 -13.08
N LEU A 158 -0.07 6.06 -12.20
CA LEU A 158 0.16 4.64 -12.48
C LEU A 158 -0.68 3.78 -11.55
N LEU A 159 -1.49 2.88 -12.10
CA LEU A 159 -2.12 1.81 -11.35
C LEU A 159 -1.21 0.58 -11.36
N VAL A 160 -0.96 0.01 -10.19
CA VAL A 160 -0.32 -1.29 -10.03
C VAL A 160 -1.31 -2.21 -9.34
N LEU A 161 -1.61 -3.34 -9.97
CA LEU A 161 -2.73 -4.21 -9.56
C LEU A 161 -2.34 -5.68 -9.62
N THR A 162 -2.85 -6.44 -8.65
CA THR A 162 -2.93 -7.90 -8.70
C THR A 162 -4.33 -8.39 -8.35
N THR A 163 -4.74 -9.48 -8.99
CA THR A 163 -5.93 -10.29 -8.65
C THR A 163 -5.53 -11.75 -8.33
N GLY A 164 -4.30 -11.95 -7.83
CA GLY A 164 -3.74 -13.27 -7.52
C GLY A 164 -3.09 -13.99 -8.72
N LYS A 165 -3.00 -13.35 -9.89
CA LYS A 165 -2.40 -13.89 -11.12
C LYS A 165 -1.22 -13.04 -11.61
N GLY A 166 -0.31 -12.71 -10.71
CA GLY A 166 0.82 -11.81 -11.00
C GLY A 166 0.45 -10.33 -10.88
N VAL A 167 1.40 -9.46 -11.20
CA VAL A 167 1.29 -8.00 -11.03
C VAL A 167 1.37 -7.31 -12.39
N ASN A 168 0.42 -6.42 -12.65
CA ASN A 168 0.35 -5.64 -13.89
C ASN A 168 0.39 -4.14 -13.58
N PHE A 169 1.05 -3.38 -14.46
CA PHE A 169 1.12 -1.92 -14.38
C PHE A 169 0.30 -1.32 -15.50
N PHE A 170 -0.45 -0.28 -15.15
CA PHE A 170 -1.24 0.50 -16.07
C PHE A 170 -0.91 1.97 -15.90
N THR A 171 -0.91 2.71 -16.99
CA THR A 171 -0.72 4.16 -16.99
C THR A 171 -2.02 4.83 -17.37
N LEU A 172 -2.40 5.88 -16.63
CA LEU A 172 -3.57 6.69 -16.95
C LEU A 172 -3.28 7.50 -18.22
N ASP A 173 -3.97 7.17 -19.31
CA ASP A 173 -3.97 7.98 -20.52
C ASP A 173 -4.98 9.12 -20.35
N ARG A 174 -4.47 10.36 -20.23
CA ARG A 174 -5.30 11.55 -20.03
C ARG A 174 -6.12 11.95 -21.26
N HIS A 175 -5.79 11.46 -22.46
CA HIS A 175 -6.55 11.74 -23.67
C HIS A 175 -7.88 10.98 -23.71
N ILE A 176 -7.89 9.76 -23.19
CA ILE A 176 -9.08 8.89 -23.18
C ILE A 176 -9.67 8.70 -21.78
N GLY A 177 -8.96 9.09 -20.72
CA GLY A 177 -9.40 8.97 -19.34
C GLY A 177 -9.38 7.55 -18.79
N GLU A 178 -8.53 6.67 -19.33
CA GLU A 178 -8.50 5.24 -19.01
C GLU A 178 -7.12 4.74 -18.63
N PHE A 179 -7.07 3.75 -17.71
CA PHE A 179 -5.85 3.03 -17.38
C PHE A 179 -5.54 1.99 -18.47
N VAL A 180 -4.34 2.09 -19.05
CA VAL A 180 -3.88 1.27 -20.15
C VAL A 180 -2.67 0.45 -19.71
N LEU A 181 -2.66 -0.84 -20.03
CA LEU A 181 -1.56 -1.74 -19.70
C LEU A 181 -0.23 -1.24 -20.29
N THR A 182 0.78 -1.10 -19.44
CA THR A 182 2.14 -0.69 -19.84
C THR A 182 3.21 -1.68 -19.47
N LYS A 183 3.03 -2.47 -18.40
CA LYS A 183 3.87 -3.63 -18.08
C LYS A 183 3.01 -4.77 -17.55
N GLU A 184 3.34 -5.98 -17.98
CA GLU A 184 2.61 -7.19 -17.64
C GLU A 184 3.52 -8.16 -16.89
N GLN A 185 2.97 -8.89 -15.92
CA GLN A 185 3.66 -9.93 -15.15
C GLN A 185 5.00 -9.44 -14.56
N VAL A 186 4.96 -8.29 -13.90
CA VAL A 186 6.13 -7.66 -13.27
C VAL A 186 6.75 -8.60 -12.23
N LYS A 187 8.08 -8.70 -12.22
CA LYS A 187 8.86 -9.48 -11.26
C LYS A 187 9.92 -8.63 -10.58
N ILE A 188 10.02 -8.76 -9.26
CA ILE A 188 11.06 -8.13 -8.46
C ILE A 188 12.36 -8.92 -8.66
N PRO A 189 13.51 -8.26 -8.91
CA PRO A 189 14.81 -8.92 -8.86
C PRO A 189 15.05 -9.60 -7.50
N GLU A 190 15.47 -10.87 -7.51
CA GLU A 190 15.66 -11.65 -6.27
C GLU A 190 16.74 -11.07 -5.35
N ASP A 191 17.77 -10.47 -5.95
CA ASP A 191 18.88 -9.81 -5.27
C ASP A 191 18.84 -8.29 -5.45
N THR A 192 19.43 -7.57 -4.49
CA THR A 192 19.55 -6.11 -4.58
C THR A 192 20.83 -5.57 -3.95
N LYS A 193 21.10 -4.30 -4.27
CA LYS A 193 22.10 -3.45 -3.63
C LYS A 193 21.49 -2.10 -3.25
N GLU A 194 20.17 -2.01 -3.09
CA GLU A 194 19.48 -0.81 -2.60
C GLU A 194 18.66 -1.13 -1.35
N PHE A 195 18.79 -0.31 -0.30
CA PHE A 195 17.93 -0.36 0.88
C PHE A 195 17.24 0.98 1.11
N ALA A 196 16.04 0.94 1.68
CA ALA A 196 15.28 2.11 2.08
C ALA A 196 14.77 1.97 3.52
N ILE A 197 15.20 2.90 4.36
CA ILE A 197 14.83 2.99 5.78
C ILE A 197 15.01 4.42 6.29
N ASN A 198 14.19 4.86 7.23
CA ASN A 198 14.36 6.18 7.83
C ASN A 198 15.52 6.20 8.85
N MET A 199 16.74 6.48 8.38
CA MET A 199 17.96 6.50 9.21
C MET A 199 17.89 7.42 10.43
N SER A 200 17.00 8.43 10.46
CA SER A 200 16.82 9.29 11.64
C SER A 200 16.36 8.52 12.88
N ASN A 201 15.78 7.32 12.70
CA ASN A 201 15.30 6.46 13.77
C ASN A 201 16.32 5.40 14.21
N GLN A 202 17.54 5.39 13.67
CA GLN A 202 18.52 4.32 13.86
C GLN A 202 18.73 3.89 15.33
N ARG A 203 18.82 4.88 16.23
CA ARG A 203 19.03 4.66 17.67
C ARG A 203 17.91 3.93 18.39
N PHE A 204 16.73 3.81 17.78
CA PHE A 204 15.52 3.24 18.38
C PHE A 204 15.19 1.84 17.87
N TRP A 205 15.78 1.42 16.74
CA TRP A 205 15.51 0.10 16.18
C TRP A 205 16.01 -1.03 17.08
N GLU A 206 15.47 -2.22 16.87
CA GLU A 206 16.02 -3.43 17.48
C GLU A 206 17.47 -3.66 17.07
N PRO A 207 18.29 -4.32 17.93
CA PRO A 207 19.69 -4.60 17.63
C PRO A 207 19.91 -5.30 16.28
N GLY A 208 19.03 -6.22 15.89
CA GLY A 208 19.12 -6.93 14.61
C GLY A 208 19.09 -5.98 13.41
N MET A 209 18.13 -5.06 13.38
CA MET A 209 18.02 -4.05 12.33
C MET A 209 19.19 -3.05 12.37
N GLN A 210 19.62 -2.63 13.56
CA GLN A 210 20.80 -1.76 13.70
C GLN A 210 22.05 -2.41 13.10
N GLN A 211 22.28 -3.69 13.41
CA GLN A 211 23.43 -4.44 12.92
C GLN A 211 23.36 -4.67 11.40
N TYR A 212 22.19 -5.06 10.87
CA TYR A 212 21.99 -5.25 9.43
C TYR A 212 22.35 -3.97 8.65
N ILE A 213 21.85 -2.80 9.10
CA ILE A 213 22.15 -1.53 8.45
C ILE A 213 23.62 -1.14 8.63
N ALA A 214 24.21 -1.36 9.80
CA ALA A 214 25.64 -1.12 10.02
C ALA A 214 26.52 -1.95 9.07
N ASP A 215 26.15 -3.19 8.81
CA ASP A 215 26.85 -4.07 7.87
C ASP A 215 26.65 -3.64 6.41
N CYS A 216 25.46 -3.12 6.04
CA CYS A 216 25.22 -2.54 4.73
C CYS A 216 26.15 -1.34 4.45
N LEU A 217 26.41 -0.52 5.47
CA LEU A 217 27.24 0.69 5.36
C LEU A 217 28.74 0.41 5.26
N GLN A 218 29.20 -0.78 5.66
CA GLN A 218 30.61 -1.19 5.51
C GLN A 218 30.98 -1.56 4.06
N GLY A 219 30.00 -1.70 3.17
CA GLY A 219 30.24 -1.92 1.74
C GLY A 219 30.95 -3.26 1.45
N GLU A 220 31.94 -3.22 0.54
CA GLU A 220 32.70 -4.40 0.13
C GLU A 220 33.65 -4.94 1.21
N GLU A 221 34.04 -4.10 2.17
CA GLU A 221 34.91 -4.49 3.29
C GLU A 221 34.12 -5.15 4.43
N GLY A 222 32.79 -4.99 4.42
CA GLY A 222 31.88 -5.54 5.42
C GLY A 222 31.48 -7.00 5.17
N PRO A 223 30.76 -7.61 6.13
CA PRO A 223 30.39 -9.02 6.07
C PRO A 223 29.42 -9.37 4.92
N LEU A 224 28.73 -8.36 4.37
CA LEU A 224 27.79 -8.53 3.25
C LEU A 224 28.49 -8.45 1.88
N GLY A 225 29.77 -8.03 1.84
CA GLY A 225 30.61 -8.04 0.63
C GLY A 225 30.05 -7.27 -0.56
N LYS A 226 29.18 -6.29 -0.32
CA LYS A 226 28.48 -5.55 -1.39
C LYS A 226 28.25 -4.08 -1.03
N ARG A 227 28.46 -3.19 -2.00
CA ARG A 227 28.14 -1.76 -1.83
C ARG A 227 26.64 -1.52 -1.98
N TYR A 228 25.98 -1.21 -0.88
CA TYR A 228 24.59 -0.78 -0.91
C TYR A 228 24.46 0.72 -1.19
N ASN A 229 23.36 1.09 -1.85
CA ASN A 229 22.95 2.47 -2.01
C ASN A 229 21.65 2.72 -1.24
N MET A 230 21.62 3.77 -0.43
CA MET A 230 20.42 4.14 0.32
C MET A 230 19.44 4.90 -0.58
N ARG A 231 18.15 4.58 -0.45
CA ARG A 231 17.03 5.34 -1.00
C ARG A 231 16.07 5.69 0.12
N TRP A 232 15.43 6.85 0.04
CA TRP A 232 14.34 7.19 0.94
C TRP A 232 13.48 8.27 0.30
N VAL A 233 12.38 7.86 -0.32
CA VAL A 233 11.39 8.74 -0.95
C VAL A 233 10.38 9.27 0.07
N ALA A 234 10.26 8.62 1.24
CA ALA A 234 9.30 8.96 2.29
C ALA A 234 7.82 8.83 1.88
N SER A 235 7.49 7.95 0.93
CA SER A 235 6.13 7.46 0.63
C SER A 235 6.23 5.94 0.42
N MET A 236 5.34 5.18 1.04
CA MET A 236 5.36 3.72 0.92
C MET A 236 5.05 3.31 -0.53
N VAL A 237 4.03 3.92 -1.14
CA VAL A 237 3.64 3.66 -2.54
C VAL A 237 4.82 3.92 -3.48
N ALA A 238 5.50 5.05 -3.34
CA ALA A 238 6.63 5.40 -4.20
C ALA A 238 7.84 4.45 -4.00
N GLU A 239 8.13 4.04 -2.76
CA GLU A 239 9.20 3.08 -2.48
C GLU A 239 8.88 1.68 -3.01
N VAL A 240 7.67 1.17 -2.77
CA VAL A 240 7.24 -0.14 -3.28
C VAL A 240 7.24 -0.14 -4.81
N HIS A 241 6.83 0.95 -5.45
CA HIS A 241 6.91 1.08 -6.90
C HIS A 241 8.35 0.99 -7.42
N ARG A 242 9.30 1.71 -6.80
CA ARG A 242 10.72 1.62 -7.14
C ARG A 242 11.21 0.17 -7.03
N ILE A 243 10.86 -0.53 -5.96
CA ILE A 243 11.26 -1.92 -5.71
C ILE A 243 10.70 -2.86 -6.78
N LEU A 244 9.42 -2.73 -7.13
CA LEU A 244 8.80 -3.53 -8.20
C LEU A 244 9.47 -3.30 -9.56
N VAL A 245 10.03 -2.12 -9.81
CA VAL A 245 10.68 -1.79 -11.09
C VAL A 245 12.13 -2.29 -11.17
N ARG A 246 12.91 -2.18 -10.10
CA ARG A 246 14.37 -2.44 -10.18
C ARG A 246 14.97 -3.18 -8.98
N GLY A 247 14.14 -3.69 -8.08
CA GLY A 247 14.58 -4.34 -6.86
C GLY A 247 14.96 -3.35 -5.76
N GLY A 248 15.29 -3.89 -4.60
CA GLY A 248 15.47 -3.11 -3.37
C GLY A 248 14.77 -3.76 -2.19
N ILE A 249 15.07 -3.25 -1.01
CA ILE A 249 14.36 -3.59 0.22
C ILE A 249 13.85 -2.30 0.86
N PHE A 250 12.59 -2.30 1.31
CA PHE A 250 11.99 -1.24 2.10
C PHE A 250 11.74 -1.76 3.51
N MET A 251 12.11 -0.95 4.50
CA MET A 251 12.02 -1.29 5.91
C MET A 251 11.38 -0.14 6.68
N TYR A 252 10.31 -0.48 7.39
CA TYR A 252 9.74 0.29 8.47
C TYR A 252 9.65 -0.62 9.70
N PRO A 253 10.79 -0.86 10.37
CA PRO A 253 10.87 -1.82 11.47
C PRO A 253 10.11 -1.34 12.70
N TRP A 254 9.94 -2.25 13.67
CA TRP A 254 9.62 -1.86 15.03
C TRP A 254 10.75 -0.98 15.60
N ASP A 255 10.38 -0.02 16.44
CA ASP A 255 11.34 0.74 17.23
C ASP A 255 10.77 1.09 18.60
N ASN A 256 11.66 1.42 19.54
CA ASN A 256 11.32 1.57 20.95
C ASN A 256 10.82 2.99 21.34
N ARG A 257 10.47 3.86 20.38
CA ARG A 257 9.89 5.18 20.71
C ARG A 257 8.52 5.05 21.37
N GLU A 258 7.75 4.09 20.91
CA GLU A 258 6.45 3.70 21.48
C GLU A 258 6.43 2.18 21.66
N PRO A 259 7.09 1.62 22.70
CA PRO A 259 7.33 0.18 22.80
C PRO A 259 6.08 -0.71 22.78
N GLY A 260 4.93 -0.16 23.20
CA GLY A 260 3.64 -0.86 23.14
C GLY A 260 2.97 -0.87 21.76
N LYS A 261 3.54 -0.20 20.75
CA LYS A 261 3.04 -0.18 19.38
C LYS A 261 3.94 -1.02 18.48
N PRO A 262 3.37 -1.91 17.63
CA PRO A 262 4.14 -2.82 16.78
C PRO A 262 4.86 -2.14 15.60
N GLY A 263 4.61 -0.87 15.30
CA GLY A 263 5.23 -0.15 14.19
C GLY A 263 4.55 1.17 13.90
N LYS A 264 4.76 1.73 12.69
CA LYS A 264 4.00 2.90 12.19
C LYS A 264 2.90 2.52 11.21
N LEU A 265 3.21 1.68 10.23
CA LEU A 265 2.31 1.34 9.11
C LEU A 265 1.18 0.43 9.57
N ARG A 266 0.01 0.52 8.93
CA ARG A 266 -1.20 -0.23 9.23
C ARG A 266 -1.23 -1.53 8.46
N LEU A 267 -1.64 -2.60 9.11
CA LEU A 267 -1.73 -3.92 8.51
C LEU A 267 -2.78 -3.96 7.39
N MET A 268 -3.98 -3.43 7.65
CA MET A 268 -5.14 -3.63 6.76
C MET A 268 -5.11 -2.82 5.46
N TYR A 269 -4.52 -1.62 5.48
CA TYR A 269 -4.57 -0.68 4.37
C TYR A 269 -3.21 -0.43 3.71
N GLU A 270 -2.10 -0.78 4.38
CA GLU A 270 -0.75 -0.54 3.88
C GLU A 270 0.03 -1.87 3.76
N GLY A 271 0.18 -2.60 4.87
CA GLY A 271 0.98 -3.83 4.96
C GLY A 271 0.47 -4.96 4.06
N ASN A 272 -0.77 -5.39 4.26
CA ASN A 272 -1.41 -6.48 3.49
C ASN A 272 -1.47 -6.23 1.98
N PRO A 273 -2.00 -5.09 1.48
CA PRO A 273 -2.08 -4.86 0.04
C PRO A 273 -0.70 -4.80 -0.64
N MET A 274 0.28 -4.14 0.00
CA MET A 274 1.63 -4.08 -0.54
C MET A 274 2.32 -5.44 -0.53
N SER A 275 2.07 -6.25 0.50
CA SER A 275 2.61 -7.61 0.61
C SER A 275 2.08 -8.53 -0.49
N MET A 276 0.77 -8.46 -0.79
CA MET A 276 0.18 -9.24 -1.88
C MET A 276 0.85 -8.93 -3.21
N LEU A 277 1.08 -7.65 -3.53
CA LEU A 277 1.79 -7.22 -4.73
C LEU A 277 3.24 -7.74 -4.76
N VAL A 278 3.98 -7.57 -3.66
CA VAL A 278 5.38 -8.00 -3.57
C VAL A 278 5.52 -9.50 -3.78
N GLU A 279 4.68 -10.31 -3.12
CA GLU A 279 4.73 -11.76 -3.26
C GLU A 279 4.29 -12.24 -4.65
N GLN A 280 3.26 -11.64 -5.24
CA GLN A 280 2.83 -11.94 -6.62
C GLN A 280 3.91 -11.58 -7.66
N ALA A 281 4.75 -10.59 -7.35
CA ALA A 281 5.93 -10.23 -8.13
C ALA A 281 7.19 -11.08 -7.79
N GLY A 282 7.10 -12.08 -6.91
CA GLY A 282 8.21 -12.97 -6.56
C GLY A 282 9.15 -12.44 -5.48
N GLY A 283 8.82 -11.31 -4.84
CA GLY A 283 9.51 -10.81 -3.67
C GLY A 283 9.06 -11.51 -2.38
N LEU A 284 9.46 -10.94 -1.24
CA LEU A 284 9.05 -11.39 0.09
C LEU A 284 8.65 -10.19 0.96
N SER A 285 7.70 -10.39 1.88
CA SER A 285 7.20 -9.36 2.80
C SER A 285 6.98 -9.92 4.20
N THR A 286 7.64 -9.34 5.21
CA THR A 286 7.69 -9.89 6.58
C THR A 286 7.70 -8.79 7.64
N THR A 287 7.42 -9.16 8.89
CA THR A 287 7.66 -8.33 10.08
C THR A 287 9.12 -8.38 10.57
N ALA A 288 10.04 -8.86 9.72
CA ALA A 288 11.35 -9.43 10.05
C ALA A 288 11.32 -10.79 10.78
N ARG A 289 10.15 -11.25 11.25
CA ARG A 289 10.01 -12.53 11.99
C ARG A 289 9.02 -13.49 11.34
N GLU A 290 7.86 -13.00 10.91
CA GLU A 290 6.82 -13.77 10.22
C GLU A 290 6.38 -13.07 8.94
N ASN A 291 5.71 -13.78 8.03
CA ASN A 291 5.20 -13.18 6.80
C ASN A 291 4.00 -12.28 7.12
N ILE A 292 3.96 -11.08 6.53
CA ILE A 292 2.86 -10.12 6.79
C ILE A 292 1.51 -10.70 6.36
N MET A 293 1.46 -11.40 5.23
CA MET A 293 0.22 -11.99 4.72
C MET A 293 -0.39 -13.05 5.64
N ASP A 294 0.41 -13.63 6.56
CA ASP A 294 -0.02 -14.66 7.50
C ASP A 294 -0.41 -14.08 8.87
N VAL A 295 -0.23 -12.78 9.09
CA VAL A 295 -0.60 -12.11 10.35
C VAL A 295 -2.12 -12.04 10.45
N GLN A 296 -2.68 -12.63 11.51
CA GLN A 296 -4.09 -12.50 11.84
C GLN A 296 -4.36 -11.11 12.46
N PRO A 297 -5.22 -10.27 11.85
CA PRO A 297 -5.51 -8.97 12.41
C PRO A 297 -6.32 -9.07 13.72
N GLU A 298 -5.94 -8.24 14.70
CA GLU A 298 -6.63 -8.06 15.98
C GLU A 298 -7.48 -6.77 16.00
N GLY A 299 -7.26 -5.87 15.04
CA GLY A 299 -8.04 -4.64 14.89
C GLY A 299 -7.83 -4.01 13.52
N ILE A 300 -8.82 -3.24 13.07
CA ILE A 300 -8.78 -2.65 11.71
C ILE A 300 -7.61 -1.67 11.54
N HIS A 301 -7.25 -0.96 12.62
CA HIS A 301 -6.16 0.02 12.67
C HIS A 301 -4.86 -0.55 13.24
N GLN A 302 -4.75 -1.89 13.33
CA GLN A 302 -3.54 -2.54 13.83
C GLN A 302 -2.32 -2.10 13.02
N ARG A 303 -1.26 -1.69 13.72
CA ARG A 303 0.03 -1.40 13.10
C ARG A 303 0.87 -2.67 12.94
N VAL A 304 1.87 -2.62 12.07
CA VAL A 304 2.77 -3.75 11.80
C VAL A 304 4.16 -3.26 11.40
N PRO A 305 5.26 -3.91 11.85
CA PRO A 305 6.57 -3.71 11.24
C PRO A 305 6.57 -4.22 9.81
N VAL A 306 7.25 -3.53 8.91
CA VAL A 306 7.31 -3.92 7.49
C VAL A 306 8.75 -4.06 7.02
N VAL A 307 9.06 -5.21 6.43
CA VAL A 307 10.29 -5.50 5.68
C VAL A 307 9.89 -6.21 4.40
N LEU A 308 10.00 -5.53 3.25
CA LEU A 308 9.56 -6.08 1.96
C LEU A 308 10.51 -5.78 0.81
N GLY A 309 10.48 -6.61 -0.23
CA GLY A 309 11.15 -6.39 -1.50
C GLY A 309 11.87 -7.61 -2.06
N SER A 310 13.10 -7.42 -2.53
CA SER A 310 13.95 -8.48 -3.10
C SER A 310 14.11 -9.65 -2.13
N LYS A 311 13.67 -10.84 -2.56
CA LYS A 311 13.50 -12.02 -1.70
C LYS A 311 14.75 -12.39 -0.89
N ASN A 312 15.92 -12.45 -1.51
CA ASN A 312 17.15 -12.85 -0.83
C ASN A 312 17.58 -11.83 0.23
N GLU A 313 17.29 -10.55 -0.01
CA GLU A 313 17.60 -9.49 0.95
C GLU A 313 16.67 -9.51 2.16
N VAL A 314 15.38 -9.75 1.95
CA VAL A 314 14.42 -9.87 3.05
C VAL A 314 14.77 -11.08 3.93
N LEU A 315 15.11 -12.23 3.32
CA LEU A 315 15.61 -13.39 4.06
C LEU A 315 16.86 -13.08 4.87
N LYS A 316 17.79 -12.30 4.31
CA LYS A 316 18.98 -11.84 5.03
C LYS A 316 18.59 -11.01 6.26
N VAL A 317 17.67 -10.05 6.14
CA VAL A 317 17.18 -9.27 7.29
C VAL A 317 16.59 -10.17 8.38
N MET A 318 15.81 -11.20 8.00
CA MET A 318 15.26 -12.14 8.97
C MET A 318 16.35 -12.90 9.74
N GLU A 319 17.50 -13.20 9.13
CA GLU A 319 18.63 -13.84 9.83
C GLU A 319 19.20 -12.97 10.96
N TYR A 320 19.18 -11.64 10.82
CA TYR A 320 19.60 -10.71 11.87
C TYR A 320 18.60 -10.61 13.04
N HIS A 321 17.39 -11.16 12.91
CA HIS A 321 16.33 -11.12 13.93
C HIS A 321 16.05 -12.50 14.56
N LYS A 322 16.93 -13.47 14.33
CA LYS A 322 16.96 -14.78 15.01
C LYS A 322 17.87 -14.72 16.23
#